data_AF-A0A523N9K9-F1
#
_entry.id   AF-A0A523N9K9-F1
#
_cell.length_a   1.000
_cell.length_b   1.000
_cell.length_c   1.000
_cell.angle_alpha   90.00
_cell.angle_beta   90.00
_cell.angle_gamma   90.00
#
_symmetry.space_group_name_H-M   'P 1'
#
loop_
_entity.id
_entity.type
_entity.pdbx_description
1 polymer ?
#
loop_
_entity_poly.entity_id
_entity_poly.type
_entity_poly.pdbx_seq_one_letter_code
_entity_poly.pdbx_strand_id
1 'polypeptide(L)' 'MTPRRAVFLDRDGTLVDDPGFLKNPDDVRLLPGAGEALARMAQAGFAIVIVTNQSGIGRGLLTHDDYRRVQERVEEL' A
#
# COMPACT_ATOMS: atom_id res chain seq x y z
N MET A 1 14.16 -23.24 -12.44
CA MET A 1 13.37 -22.00 -12.26
C MET A 1 14.31 -20.81 -12.32
N THR A 2 14.01 -19.81 -13.13
CA THR A 2 14.78 -18.56 -13.15
C THR A 2 14.34 -17.69 -11.96
N PRO A 3 15.27 -17.14 -11.16
CA PRO A 3 14.90 -16.29 -10.03
C PRO A 3 14.14 -15.05 -10.51
N ARG A 4 12.99 -14.77 -9.89
CA ARG A 4 12.19 -13.58 -10.15
C ARG A 4 12.66 -12.44 -9.24
N ARG A 5 13.05 -11.31 -9.82
CA ARG A 5 13.41 -10.10 -9.07
C ARG A 5 12.17 -9.54 -8.37
N ALA A 6 12.33 -9.00 -7.18
CA ALA A 6 11.25 -8.40 -6.41
C ALA A 6 11.59 -6.96 -6.01
N VAL A 7 10.56 -6.13 -5.87
CA VAL A 7 10.61 -4.80 -5.25
C VAL A 7 9.69 -4.81 -4.04
N PHE A 8 10.22 -4.33 -2.91
CA PHE A 8 9.48 -4.21 -1.66
C PHE A 8 9.20 -2.73 -1.42
N LEU A 9 7.94 -2.40 -1.23
CA LEU A 9 7.46 -1.02 -1.14
C LEU A 9 6.66 -0.85 0.15
N ASP A 10 6.84 0.29 0.79
CA ASP A 10 5.91 0.74 1.83
C ASP A 10 4.58 1.17 1.20
N ARG A 11 3.52 1.30 2.01
CA ARG A 11 2.18 1.73 1.58
C ARG A 11 1.97 3.21 1.86
N ASP A 12 1.96 3.59 3.13
CA ASP A 12 1.59 4.93 3.60
C ASP A 12 2.77 5.89 3.41
N GLY A 13 2.57 7.01 2.72
CA GLY A 13 3.63 7.96 2.37
C GLY A 13 4.52 7.52 1.21
N THR A 14 4.26 6.34 0.62
CA THR A 14 4.99 5.81 -0.55
C THR A 14 4.07 5.54 -1.75
N LEU A 15 2.97 4.81 -1.54
CA LEU A 15 1.96 4.55 -2.56
C LEU A 15 0.74 5.46 -2.41
N VAL A 16 0.32 5.67 -1.16
CA VAL A 16 -0.82 6.52 -0.80
C VAL A 16 -0.39 7.62 0.18
N ASP A 17 -1.20 8.67 0.30
CA ASP A 17 -1.00 9.70 1.32
C ASP A 17 -0.95 9.10 2.74
N ASP A 18 -0.14 9.68 3.63
CA ASP A 18 -0.06 9.30 5.05
C ASP A 18 -0.70 10.37 5.95
N PRO A 19 -1.97 10.22 6.34
CA PRO A 19 -2.62 11.08 7.34
C PRO A 19 -2.29 10.65 8.79
N GLY A 20 -1.37 9.70 9.00
CA GLY A 20 -0.93 9.17 10.28
C GLY A 20 -1.61 7.84 10.69
N PHE A 21 -2.94 7.77 10.63
CA PHE A 21 -3.70 6.54 10.93
C PHE A 21 -4.86 6.38 9.94
N LEU A 22 -4.52 6.07 8.69
CA LEU A 22 -5.49 5.88 7.62
C LEU A 22 -6.44 4.71 7.96
N LYS A 23 -7.69 5.06 8.28
CA LYS A 23 -8.73 4.13 8.77
C LYS A 23 -10.04 4.21 8.00
N ASN A 24 -10.19 5.21 7.13
CA ASN A 24 -11.35 5.40 6.28
C ASN A 24 -10.94 5.18 4.82
N PRO A 25 -11.58 4.24 4.10
CA PRO A 25 -11.32 4.02 2.67
C PRO A 25 -11.45 5.28 1.81
N ASP A 26 -12.38 6.18 2.14
CA ASP A 26 -12.63 7.39 1.36
C ASP A 26 -11.45 8.38 1.41
N ASP A 27 -10.56 8.24 2.39
CA ASP A 27 -9.36 9.06 2.54
C ASP A 27 -8.16 8.51 1.76
N VAL A 28 -8.29 7.35 1.10
CA VAL A 28 -7.23 6.74 0.29
C VAL A 28 -6.99 7.58 -0.97
N ARG A 29 -5.77 8.08 -1.12
CA ARG A 29 -5.32 8.84 -2.29
C ARG A 29 -3.95 8.37 -2.73
N LEU A 30 -3.82 7.96 -4.00
CA LEU A 30 -2.52 7.63 -4.57
C LEU A 30 -1.63 8.87 -4.62
N LEU A 31 -0.36 8.69 -4.27
CA LEU A 31 0.65 9.70 -4.51
C LEU A 31 0.89 9.88 -6.02
N PRO A 32 1.20 11.10 -6.49
CA PRO A 32 1.47 11.34 -7.90
C PRO A 32 2.54 10.41 -8.46
N GLY A 33 2.22 9.72 -9.55
CA GLY A 33 3.14 8.79 -10.22
C GLY A 33 3.30 7.40 -9.57
N ALA A 34 2.67 7.14 -8.41
CA ALA A 34 2.77 5.83 -7.74
C ALA A 34 2.24 4.70 -8.63
N GLY A 35 1.05 4.86 -9.21
CA GLY A 35 0.47 3.88 -10.13
C GLY A 35 1.31 3.67 -11.40
N GLU A 36 1.86 4.74 -11.97
CA GLU A 36 2.76 4.67 -13.14
C GLU A 36 4.05 3.92 -12.82
N ALA A 37 4.63 4.16 -11.64
CA ALA A 37 5.83 3.46 -11.17
C ALA A 37 5.56 1.96 -10.97
N LEU A 38 4.43 1.61 -10.32
CA LEU A 38 3.99 0.21 -10.17
C LEU A 38 3.82 -0.47 -11.53
N ALA A 39 3.13 0.18 -12.47
CA ALA A 39 2.94 -0.34 -13.83
C ALA A 39 4.28 -0.60 -14.54
N ARG A 40 5.23 0.33 -14.44
CA ARG A 40 6.58 0.17 -15.02
C ARG A 40 7.35 -0.97 -14.38
N MET A 41 7.28 -1.14 -13.06
CA MET A 41 7.92 -2.26 -12.35
C MET A 41 7.30 -3.61 -12.75
N ALA A 42 5.98 -3.67 -12.87
CA ALA A 42 5.27 -4.85 -13.32
C ALA A 42 5.65 -5.23 -14.77
N GLN A 43 5.68 -4.25 -15.68
CA GLN A 43 6.11 -4.43 -17.07
C GLN A 43 7.57 -4.89 -17.18
N ALA A 44 8.44 -4.46 -16.26
CA ALA A 44 9.83 -4.92 -16.18
C ALA A 44 10.00 -6.32 -15.56
N GLY A 45 8.90 -6.99 -15.19
CA GLY A 45 8.88 -8.38 -14.71
C GLY A 45 9.18 -8.54 -13.22
N PHE A 46 9.14 -7.47 -12.42
CA PHE A 46 9.32 -7.56 -10.98
C PHE A 46 8.11 -8.23 -10.30
N ALA A 47 8.34 -8.94 -9.21
CA ALA A 47 7.31 -9.18 -8.20
C ALA A 47 7.21 -7.92 -7.32
N ILE A 48 6.02 -7.36 -7.21
CA ILE A 48 5.77 -6.21 -6.35
C ILE A 48 5.23 -6.72 -5.02
N VAL A 49 5.87 -6.34 -3.92
CA VAL A 49 5.47 -6.73 -2.57
C VAL A 49 5.28 -5.48 -1.74
N ILE A 50 4.07 -5.29 -1.22
CA ILE A 50 3.78 -4.20 -0.30
C ILE A 50 4.06 -4.70 1.13
N VAL A 51 4.85 -3.95 1.88
CA VAL A 51 5.19 -4.23 3.28
C VAL A 51 4.89 -2.98 4.09
N THR A 52 3.91 -3.06 4.98
CA THR A 52 3.46 -1.89 5.75
C THR A 52 3.38 -2.18 7.24
N ASN A 53 3.77 -1.19 8.06
CA ASN A 53 3.64 -1.26 9.50
C ASN A 53 2.37 -0.54 9.96
N GLN A 54 1.41 -1.28 10.53
CA GLN A 54 0.13 -0.76 10.97
C GLN A 54 0.07 -0.63 12.50
N SER A 55 0.98 0.18 13.06
CA SER A 55 1.14 0.34 14.52
C SER A 55 -0.12 0.85 15.23
N GLY A 56 -0.99 1.57 14.53
CA GLY A 56 -2.27 2.07 15.08
C GLY A 56 -3.19 0.95 15.59
N ILE A 57 -3.07 -0.27 15.04
CA ILE A 57 -3.80 -1.45 15.52
C ILE A 57 -3.35 -1.81 16.94
N GLY A 58 -2.05 -2.00 17.15
CA GLY A 58 -1.49 -2.33 18.46
C GLY A 58 -1.67 -1.22 19.51
N ARG A 59 -1.87 0.02 19.05
CA ARG A 59 -2.13 1.19 19.90
C ARG A 59 -3.61 1.45 20.16
N GLY A 60 -4.53 0.68 19.58
CA GLY A 60 -5.98 0.88 19.73
C GLY A 60 -6.54 2.12 19.02
N LEU A 61 -5.81 2.66 18.04
CA LEU A 61 -6.20 3.85 17.27
C LEU A 61 -7.01 3.52 16.01
N LEU A 62 -6.87 2.28 15.51
CA LEU A 62 -7.71 1.68 14.49
C LEU A 62 -7.84 0.17 14.72
N THR A 63 -8.86 -0.43 14.10
CA THR A 63 -9.13 -1.87 14.16
C THR A 63 -8.55 -2.60 12.95
N HIS A 64 -8.44 -3.93 13.04
CA HIS A 64 -8.12 -4.75 11.86
C HIS A 64 -9.16 -4.60 10.74
N ASP A 65 -10.42 -4.31 11.08
CA ASP A 65 -11.47 -4.09 10.09
C ASP A 65 -11.28 -2.78 9.34
N ASP A 66 -10.93 -1.70 10.07
CA ASP A 66 -10.55 -0.42 9.46
C ASP A 66 -9.39 -0.62 8.47
N TYR A 67 -8.36 -1.37 8.88
CA TYR A 67 -7.23 -1.70 8.00
C TYR A 67 -7.69 -2.48 6.76
N ARG A 68 -8.54 -3.50 6.90
CA ARG A 68 -9.03 -4.30 5.77
C ARG A 68 -9.77 -3.45 4.75
N ARG A 69 -10.68 -2.58 5.21
CA ARG A 69 -11.46 -1.71 4.32
C ARG A 69 -10.55 -0.74 3.56
N VAL A 70 -9.54 -0.19 4.22
CA VAL A 70 -8.52 0.66 3.58
C VAL A 70 -7.70 -0.15 2.56
N GLN A 71 -7.28 -1.36 2.93
CA GLN A 71 -6.49 -2.24 2.07
C GLN A 71 -7.25 -2.63 0.80
N GLU A 72 -8.53 -3.02 0.93
CA GLU A 72 -9.42 -3.31 -0.20
C GLU A 72 -9.48 -2.12 -1.16
N ARG A 73 -9.63 -0.90 -0.62
CA ARG A 73 -9.66 0.31 -1.42
C ARG A 73 -8.34 0.60 -2.14
N VAL A 74 -7.19 0.30 -1.52
CA VAL A 74 -5.88 0.43 -2.16
C VAL A 74 -5.73 -0.55 -3.32
N GLU A 75 -6.26 -1.76 -3.20
CA GLU A 75 -6.19 -2.80 -4.24
C GLU A 75 -7.10 -2.51 -5.46
N GLU A 76 -8.10 -1.65 -5.29
CA GLU A 76 -8.99 -1.20 -6.37
C GLU A 76 -8.41 -0.09 -7.26
N LEU A 77 -7.35 0.59 -6.81
CA LEU A 77 -6.74 1.74 -7.49
C LEU A 77 -5.60 1.33 -8.43
#